data_AF-A0A1C5Z6V6-F1
#
_entry.id   AF-A0A1C5Z6V6-F1
#
_cell.length_a   1.000
_cell.length_b   1.000
_cell.length_c   1.000
_cell.angle_alpha   90.00
_cell.angle_beta   90.00
_cell.angle_gamma   90.00
#
_symmetry.space_group_name_H-M   'P 1'
#
loop_
_entity.id
_entity.type
_entity.pdbx_description
1 polymer ?
#
loop_
_entity_poly.entity_id
_entity_poly.type
_entity_poly.pdbx_seq_one_letter_code
_entity_poly.pdbx_strand_id
1 'polypeptide(L)'
;MNEPIDTDKDGNALTLMDVMATEDNICDNLDSKIKSEQLRRFVKESLTPRERTIIALRYGLEGSRPLTQREVAQLMDISRSYVSRIEKKALEKLKKRFDKGENSPQKKI
;
A
#
# COMPACT_ATOMS: atom_id res chain seq x y z
N MET A 1 18.18 -9.72 31.06
CA MET A 1 17.40 -10.61 31.96
C MET A 1 16.26 -11.15 31.10
N ASN A 2 16.33 -12.42 30.70
CA ASN A 2 15.22 -13.09 30.01
C ASN A 2 14.42 -13.80 31.09
N GLU A 3 13.36 -13.15 31.56
CA GLU A 3 12.50 -13.71 32.60
C GLU A 3 11.55 -14.73 31.94
N PRO A 4 11.57 -15.98 32.39
CA PRO A 4 10.68 -17.01 31.86
C PRO A 4 9.26 -16.74 32.36
N ILE A 5 8.32 -16.68 31.42
CA ILE A 5 6.91 -16.37 31.71
C ILE A 5 6.07 -17.63 31.87
N ASP A 6 6.49 -18.74 31.26
CA ASP A 6 5.80 -20.03 31.32
C ASP A 6 6.76 -21.19 30.97
N THR A 7 6.30 -22.42 31.10
CA THR A 7 7.04 -23.63 30.68
C THR A 7 6.23 -24.36 29.63
N ASP A 8 6.86 -24.76 28.52
CA ASP A 8 6.20 -25.58 27.49
C ASP A 8 5.88 -27.00 28.01
N LYS A 9 5.19 -27.81 27.21
CA LYS A 9 4.80 -29.19 27.57
C LYS A 9 5.99 -30.14 27.74
N ASP A 10 7.17 -29.73 27.31
CA ASP A 10 8.41 -30.49 27.30
C ASP A 10 9.40 -29.99 28.37
N GLY A 11 9.00 -29.00 29.18
CA GLY A 11 9.79 -28.48 30.31
C GLY A 11 10.74 -27.34 29.95
N ASN A 12 10.68 -26.78 28.74
CA ASN A 12 11.53 -25.66 28.36
C ASN A 12 10.91 -24.33 28.80
N ALA A 13 11.75 -23.45 29.32
CA ALA A 13 11.34 -22.14 29.80
C ALA A 13 11.00 -21.22 28.60
N LEU A 14 9.73 -20.87 28.45
CA LEU A 14 9.26 -19.91 27.45
C LEU A 14 9.62 -18.50 27.93
N THR A 15 10.39 -17.78 27.13
CA THR A 15 10.71 -16.38 27.42
C THR A 15 9.76 -15.44 26.69
N LEU A 16 9.58 -14.23 27.23
CA LEU A 16 8.76 -13.19 26.59
C LEU A 16 9.24 -12.88 25.15
N MET A 17 10.53 -13.06 24.85
CA MET A 17 11.08 -12.93 23.49
C MET A 17 10.53 -13.98 22.52
N ASP A 18 10.30 -15.22 22.98
CA ASP A 18 9.79 -16.31 22.13
C ASP A 18 8.30 -16.12 21.80
N VAL A 19 7.53 -15.57 22.73
CA VAL A 19 6.11 -15.23 22.51
C VAL A 19 5.94 -13.96 21.67
N MET A 20 6.93 -13.07 21.67
CA MET A 20 6.96 -11.87 20.83
C MET A 20 7.59 -12.10 19.45
N ALA A 21 8.14 -13.29 19.18
CA ALA A 21 8.71 -13.65 17.88
C ALA A 21 7.59 -13.77 16.84
N THR A 22 7.35 -12.65 16.18
CA THR A 22 6.74 -12.39 14.88
C THR A 22 6.77 -13.54 13.86
N GLU A 23 5.92 -14.55 14.01
CA GLU A 23 5.73 -15.59 12.98
C GLU A 23 4.59 -15.24 11.99
N ASP A 24 3.55 -14.53 12.44
CA ASP A 24 2.36 -14.27 11.59
C ASP A 24 2.48 -13.04 10.67
N ASN A 25 3.48 -12.18 10.85
CA ASN A 25 3.54 -10.91 10.13
C ASN A 25 4.51 -10.91 8.94
N ILE A 26 5.39 -11.91 8.79
CA ILE A 26 6.43 -11.86 7.75
C ILE A 26 5.82 -12.00 6.36
N CYS A 27 4.92 -12.98 6.16
CA CYS A 27 4.19 -13.16 4.90
C CYS A 27 3.32 -11.95 4.57
N ASP A 28 2.53 -11.45 5.53
CA ASP A 28 1.65 -10.29 5.33
C ASP A 28 2.43 -9.01 5.00
N ASN A 29 3.59 -8.80 5.65
CA ASN A 29 4.47 -7.68 5.33
C ASN A 29 5.13 -7.82 3.95
N LEU A 30 5.48 -9.05 3.55
CA LEU A 30 6.06 -9.33 2.23
C LEU A 30 5.02 -9.11 1.12
N ASP A 31 3.81 -9.61 1.30
CA ASP A 31 2.67 -9.40 0.41
C ASP A 31 2.31 -7.92 0.29
N SER A 32 2.28 -7.21 1.42
CA SER A 32 2.02 -5.76 1.43
C SER A 32 3.10 -4.99 0.68
N LYS A 33 4.37 -5.37 0.80
CA LYS A 33 5.48 -4.77 0.03
C LYS A 33 5.33 -5.04 -1.46
N ILE A 34 5.04 -6.28 -1.87
CA ILE A 34 4.84 -6.64 -3.28
C ILE A 34 3.68 -5.85 -3.89
N LYS A 35 2.53 -5.79 -3.20
CA LYS A 35 1.35 -5.02 -3.62
C LYS A 35 1.66 -3.52 -3.73
N SER A 36 2.45 -2.98 -2.80
CA SER A 36 2.88 -1.57 -2.82
C SER A 36 3.75 -1.25 -4.04
N GLU A 37 4.72 -2.11 -4.36
CA GLU A 37 5.58 -1.93 -5.54
C GLU A 37 4.79 -2.06 -6.85
N GLN A 38 3.86 -3.02 -6.94
CA GLN A 38 2.95 -3.15 -8.08
C GLN A 38 2.10 -1.89 -8.26
N LEU A 39 1.53 -1.35 -7.18
CA LEU A 39 0.74 -0.12 -7.23
C LEU A 39 1.59 1.07 -7.69
N ARG A 40 2.81 1.24 -7.16
CA ARG A 40 3.76 2.28 -7.61
C ARG A 40 4.04 2.18 -9.10
N ARG A 41 4.26 0.95 -9.59
CA ARG A 41 4.45 0.70 -11.02
C ARG A 41 3.23 1.08 -11.84
N PHE A 42 2.02 0.67 -11.43
CA PHE A 42 0.80 0.99 -12.16
C PHE A 42 0.47 2.49 -12.16
N VAL A 43 0.74 3.20 -11.06
CA VAL A 43 0.66 4.66 -10.98
C VAL A 43 1.60 5.31 -12.00
N LYS A 44 2.80 4.76 -12.20
CA LYS A 44 3.75 5.26 -13.19
C LYS A 44 3.32 4.95 -14.63
N GLU A 45 2.84 3.74 -14.91
CA GLU A 45 2.56 3.29 -16.28
C GLU A 45 1.17 3.68 -16.81
N SER A 46 0.17 3.81 -15.93
CA SER A 46 -1.24 3.91 -16.34
C SER A 46 -1.85 5.30 -16.18
N LEU A 47 -1.21 6.18 -15.41
CA LEU A 47 -1.67 7.53 -15.18
C LEU A 47 -0.85 8.52 -16.00
N THR A 48 -1.55 9.48 -16.60
CA THR A 48 -0.92 10.67 -17.18
C THR A 48 -0.16 11.47 -16.10
N PRO A 49 0.80 12.34 -16.46
CA PRO A 49 1.53 13.15 -15.49
C PRO A 49 0.61 13.95 -14.55
N ARG A 50 -0.50 14.48 -15.08
CA ARG A 50 -1.48 15.24 -14.29
C ARG A 50 -2.30 14.36 -13.35
N GLU A 51 -2.77 13.19 -13.82
CA GLU A 51 -3.44 12.20 -12.97
C GLU A 51 -2.51 11.72 -11.85
N ARG A 52 -1.25 11.41 -12.17
CA ARG A 52 -0.24 10.98 -11.20
C ARG A 52 -0.02 12.04 -10.13
N THR A 53 0.13 13.31 -10.52
CA THR A 53 0.31 14.43 -9.59
C THR A 53 -0.87 14.53 -8.63
N ILE A 54 -2.11 14.48 -9.14
CA ILE A 54 -3.31 14.53 -8.32
C ILE A 54 -3.39 13.35 -7.34
N ILE A 55 -3.11 12.13 -7.82
CA ILE A 55 -3.12 10.93 -6.97
C ILE A 55 -2.00 10.98 -5.92
N ALA A 56 -0.80 11.44 -6.29
CA ALA A 56 0.30 11.57 -5.35
C ALA A 56 -0.03 12.52 -4.21
N LEU A 57 -0.58 13.70 -4.54
CA LEU A 57 -1.01 14.67 -3.53
C LEU A 57 -2.19 14.18 -2.69
N ARG A 58 -3.18 13.51 -3.29
CA ARG A 58 -4.39 13.02 -2.58
C ARG A 58 -4.06 11.95 -1.55
N TYR A 59 -3.10 11.08 -1.86
CA TYR A 59 -2.79 9.88 -1.07
C TYR A 59 -1.41 9.92 -0.40
N GLY A 60 -0.68 11.03 -0.50
CA GLY A 60 0.62 11.18 0.14
C GLY A 60 1.70 10.27 -0.46
N LEU A 61 1.67 10.07 -1.78
CA LEU A 61 2.72 9.30 -2.44
C LEU A 61 4.01 10.15 -2.51
N GLU A 62 5.15 9.48 -2.72
CA GLU A 62 6.45 10.13 -2.91
C GLU A 62 6.91 10.98 -1.69
N GLY A 63 6.43 10.63 -0.49
CA GLY A 63 6.80 11.31 0.75
C GLY A 63 6.01 12.60 1.03
N SER A 64 4.97 12.88 0.25
CA SER A 64 4.06 14.00 0.52
C SER A 64 3.03 13.65 1.59
N ARG A 65 2.52 14.64 2.32
CA ARG A 65 1.33 14.43 3.17
C ARG A 65 0.08 14.31 2.29
N PRO A 66 -0.89 13.44 2.62
CA PRO A 66 -2.15 13.38 1.89
C PRO A 66 -2.92 14.70 2.04
N LEU A 67 -3.49 15.18 0.94
CA LEU A 67 -4.27 16.41 0.84
C LEU A 67 -5.72 16.09 0.48
N THR A 68 -6.64 16.92 0.94
CA THR A 68 -8.05 16.88 0.52
C THR A 68 -8.20 17.31 -0.94
N GLN A 69 -9.32 16.94 -1.58
CA GLN A 69 -9.61 17.41 -2.95
C GLN A 69 -9.67 18.95 -3.05
N ARG A 70 -10.07 19.64 -1.97
CA ARG A 70 -10.10 21.11 -1.91
C ARG A 70 -8.70 21.70 -1.86
N GLU A 71 -7.82 21.14 -1.04
CA GLU A 71 -6.40 21.55 -0.97
C GLU A 71 -5.68 21.29 -2.30
N VAL A 72 -5.89 20.12 -2.94
CA VAL A 72 -5.31 19.84 -4.26
C VAL A 72 -5.85 20.78 -5.33
N ALA A 73 -7.14 21.08 -5.29
CA ALA A 73 -7.78 22.03 -6.20
C ALA A 73 -7.19 23.43 -6.09
N GLN A 74 -6.98 23.90 -4.86
CA GLN A 74 -6.33 25.19 -4.58
C GLN A 74 -4.88 25.19 -5.06
N LEU A 75 -4.11 24.14 -4.78
CA LEU A 75 -2.70 24.03 -5.17
C LEU A 75 -2.51 24.01 -6.69
N MET A 76 -3.43 23.38 -7.42
CA MET A 76 -3.34 23.18 -8.87
C MET A 76 -4.17 24.19 -9.68
N ASP A 77 -4.74 25.20 -9.02
CA ASP A 77 -5.61 26.24 -9.61
C ASP A 77 -6.72 25.67 -10.52
N ILE A 78 -7.49 24.73 -9.97
CA ILE A 78 -8.62 24.09 -10.66
C ILE A 78 -9.80 23.88 -9.72
N SER A 79 -10.98 23.55 -10.27
CA SER A 79 -12.14 23.25 -9.43
C SER A 79 -12.00 21.93 -8.67
N ARG A 80 -12.53 21.88 -7.45
CA ARG A 80 -12.66 20.63 -6.66
C ARG A 80 -13.37 19.53 -7.43
N SER A 81 -14.42 19.88 -8.18
CA SER A 81 -15.16 18.92 -9.01
C SER A 81 -14.29 18.34 -10.13
N TYR A 82 -13.38 19.14 -10.70
CA TYR A 82 -12.43 18.65 -11.68
C TYR A 82 -11.41 17.67 -11.08
N VAL A 83 -10.87 17.98 -9.89
CA VAL A 83 -10.02 17.05 -9.13
C VAL A 83 -10.77 15.73 -8.87
N SER A 84 -12.01 15.79 -8.38
CA SER A 84 -12.81 14.59 -8.11
C SER A 84 -13.04 13.73 -9.35
N ARG A 85 -13.29 14.35 -10.50
CA ARG A 85 -13.46 13.63 -11.77
C ARG A 85 -12.17 12.95 -12.23
N ILE A 86 -11.03 13.62 -12.08
CA ILE A 86 -9.72 13.04 -12.42
C ILE A 86 -9.39 11.89 -11.48
N GLU A 87 -9.58 12.07 -10.17
CA GLU A 87 -9.34 11.05 -9.14
C GLU A 87 -10.16 9.79 -9.44
N LYS A 88 -11.48 9.93 -9.69
CA LYS A 88 -12.34 8.79 -10.02
C LYS A 88 -11.82 8.02 -11.25
N LYS A 89 -11.47 8.72 -12.33
CA LYS A 89 -10.95 8.10 -13.56
C LYS A 89 -9.61 7.40 -13.31
N ALA A 90 -8.71 8.02 -12.56
CA ALA A 90 -7.40 7.45 -12.24
C ALA A 90 -7.55 6.18 -11.40
N LEU A 91 -8.40 6.19 -10.37
CA LEU A 91 -8.68 5.01 -9.54
C LEU A 91 -9.31 3.87 -10.35
N GLU A 92 -10.22 4.17 -11.26
CA GLU A 92 -10.79 3.16 -12.17
C GLU A 92 -9.72 2.51 -13.08
N LYS A 93 -8.75 3.30 -13.58
CA LYS A 93 -7.62 2.77 -14.37
C LYS A 93 -6.72 1.87 -13.52
N LEU A 94 -6.39 2.31 -12.30
CA LEU A 94 -5.55 1.55 -11.38
C LEU A 94 -6.22 0.24 -10.96
N LYS A 95 -7.51 0.28 -10.61
CA LYS A 95 -8.29 -0.93 -10.27
C LYS A 95 -8.27 -1.94 -11.42
N LYS A 96 -8.55 -1.51 -12.65
CA LYS A 96 -8.51 -2.40 -13.84
C LYS A 96 -7.15 -3.03 -14.08
N ARG A 97 -6.06 -2.35 -13.71
CA ARG A 97 -4.70 -2.91 -13.82
C ARG A 97 -4.41 -3.91 -12.71
N PHE A 98 -4.83 -3.59 -11.49
CA PHE A 98 -4.66 -4.45 -10.33
C PHE A 98 -5.43 -5.78 -10.52
N ASP A 99 -6.71 -5.72 -10.89
CA ASP A 99 -7.56 -6.90 -11.13
C ASP A 99 -7.03 -7.79 -12.28
N LYS A 100 -6.34 -7.20 -13.27
CA LYS A 100 -5.68 -7.94 -14.36
C LYS A 100 -4.33 -8.55 -13.93
N GLY A 101 -3.64 -7.92 -12.99
CA GLY A 101 -2.39 -8.41 -12.42
C GLY A 101 -2.57 -9.68 -11.59
N GLU A 102 -3.67 -9.78 -10.84
CA GLU A 102 -4.02 -10.98 -10.07
C GLU A 102 -4.46 -12.16 -10.95
N ASN A 103 -5.03 -11.90 -12.15
CA ASN A 103 -5.49 -12.93 -13.09
C ASN A 103 -4.43 -13.41 -14.10
N SER A 104 -3.16 -13.03 -13.93
CA SER A 104 -2.10 -13.57 -14.77
C SER A 104 -1.63 -14.92 -14.19
N PRO A 105 -1.75 -16.05 -14.90
CA PRO A 105 -1.32 -17.34 -14.37
C PRO A 105 0.16 -17.26 -14.00
N GLN A 106 0.45 -17.57 -12.73
CA GLN A 106 1.81 -17.70 -12.21
C GLN A 106 2.57 -18.63 -13.15
N LYS A 107 3.60 -18.09 -13.80
CA LYS A 107 4.55 -18.88 -14.58
C LYS A 107 5.29 -19.76 -13.57
N LYS A 108 4.76 -20.97 -13.36
CA LYS A 108 5.40 -22.07 -12.66
C LYS A 108 6.71 -22.35 -13.39
N ILE A 109 7.84 -22.07 -12.74
CA ILE A 109 9.16 -22.56 -13.15
C ILE A 109 9.32 -23.94 -12.50
#